data_AF-A0A0D0C374-F1
#
_entry.id   AF-A0A0D0C374-F1
#
_cell.length_a   1.000
_cell.length_b   1.000
_cell.length_c   1.000
_cell.angle_alpha   90.00
_cell.angle_beta   90.00
_cell.angle_gamma   90.00
#
_symmetry.space_group_name_H-M   'P 1'
#
loop_
_entity.id
_entity.type
_entity.pdbx_description
1 polymer ?
#
loop_
_entity_poly.entity_id
_entity_poly.type
_entity_poly.pdbx_seq_one_letter_code
_entity_poly.pdbx_strand_id
1 'polypeptide(L)'
;MVTHNMIYHICHIYINPDHQVFDLIPLQLAIFIEQCYNNLGHPAVERTTIWGIYLNLLELLQQCTDLPPVLAAMDPNAEQDNNIPLLVGLQDLPELDYYMGGVGNGTDL
;
A
#
# COMPACT_ATOMS: atom_id res chain seq x y z
N MET A 1 -1.07 -15.55 20.15
CA MET A 1 -0.78 -15.94 18.75
C MET A 1 -1.88 -15.36 17.89
N VAL A 2 -1.54 -14.48 16.95
CA VAL A 2 -2.50 -13.95 15.97
C VAL A 2 -2.79 -15.06 14.97
N THR A 3 -4.06 -15.44 14.83
CA THR A 3 -4.48 -16.47 13.86
C THR A 3 -4.79 -15.82 12.52
N HIS A 4 -4.63 -16.56 11.43
CA HIS A 4 -4.87 -16.07 10.06
C HIS A 4 -6.31 -15.51 9.91
N ASN A 5 -7.26 -16.10 10.61
CA ASN A 5 -8.66 -15.67 10.62
C ASN A 5 -8.86 -14.30 11.32
N MET A 6 -8.05 -14.01 12.35
CA MET A 6 -8.07 -12.74 13.06
C MET A 6 -7.53 -11.60 12.18
N ILE A 7 -6.45 -11.86 11.42
CA ILE A 7 -5.90 -10.92 10.44
C ILE A 7 -6.96 -10.60 9.38
N TYR A 8 -7.59 -11.63 8.81
CA TYR A 8 -8.62 -11.45 7.79
C TYR A 8 -9.81 -10.62 8.29
N HIS A 9 -10.28 -10.90 9.50
CA HIS A 9 -11.38 -10.17 10.14
C HIS A 9 -11.04 -8.70 10.37
N ILE A 10 -9.81 -8.41 10.82
CA ILE A 10 -9.33 -7.03 11.01
C ILE A 10 -9.21 -6.31 9.67
N CYS A 11 -8.62 -6.95 8.66
CA CYS A 11 -8.56 -6.38 7.32
C CYS A 11 -9.96 -6.03 6.81
N HIS A 12 -10.96 -6.89 6.96
CA HIS A 12 -12.30 -6.60 6.47
C HIS A 12 -13.01 -5.43 7.21
N ILE A 13 -12.68 -5.18 8.48
CA ILE A 13 -13.32 -4.11 9.27
C ILE A 13 -12.64 -2.76 9.06
N TYR A 14 -11.30 -2.77 8.97
CA TYR A 14 -10.48 -1.55 8.97
C TYR A 14 -9.88 -1.21 7.62
N ILE A 15 -9.99 -2.10 6.63
CA ILE A 15 -9.52 -1.89 5.26
C ILE A 15 -10.73 -2.02 4.34
N ASN A 16 -11.06 -0.92 3.66
CA ASN A 16 -12.07 -0.92 2.62
C ASN A 16 -11.28 -1.22 1.34
N PRO A 17 -11.34 -2.47 0.82
CA PRO A 17 -10.52 -2.86 -0.32
C PRO A 17 -10.84 -2.04 -1.59
N ASP A 18 -12.03 -1.45 -1.65
CA ASP A 18 -12.49 -0.62 -2.77
C ASP A 18 -12.05 0.85 -2.64
N HIS A 19 -11.42 1.22 -1.52
CA HIS A 19 -10.95 2.59 -1.33
C HIS A 19 -9.66 2.85 -2.12
N GLN A 20 -9.63 3.94 -2.90
CA GLN A 20 -8.53 4.28 -3.81
C GLN A 20 -7.15 4.40 -3.12
N VAL A 21 -7.09 4.65 -1.81
CA VAL A 21 -5.82 4.62 -1.04
C VAL A 21 -5.12 3.26 -1.10
N PHE A 22 -5.89 2.18 -1.30
CA PHE A 22 -5.37 0.81 -1.44
C PHE A 22 -5.19 0.41 -2.90
N ASP A 23 -5.49 1.32 -3.85
CA ASP A 23 -5.06 1.20 -5.24
C ASP A 23 -3.57 1.59 -5.32
N LEU A 24 -2.72 0.67 -4.83
CA LEU A 24 -1.28 0.87 -4.65
C LEU A 24 -0.56 1.20 -5.97
N ILE A 25 -1.17 0.86 -7.10
CA ILE A 25 -0.65 1.15 -8.44
C ILE A 25 -1.81 1.74 -9.24
N PRO A 26 -1.87 3.07 -9.41
CA PRO A 26 -2.88 3.70 -10.25
C PRO A 26 -2.96 3.03 -11.61
N LEU A 27 -4.18 2.85 -12.13
CA LEU A 27 -4.41 2.16 -13.41
C LEU A 27 -3.51 2.66 -14.54
N GLN A 28 -3.27 3.97 -14.63
CA GLN A 28 -2.39 4.56 -15.64
C GLN A 28 -0.94 4.09 -15.50
N LEU A 29 -0.45 3.96 -14.26
CA LEU A 29 0.88 3.43 -13.97
C LEU A 29 0.96 1.94 -14.31
N ALA A 30 -0.09 1.16 -14.01
CA ALA A 30 -0.15 -0.25 -14.36
C ALA A 30 -0.09 -0.47 -15.88
N ILE A 31 -0.89 0.29 -16.65
CA ILE A 31 -0.86 0.27 -18.13
C ILE A 31 0.52 0.66 -18.65
N PHE A 32 1.16 1.66 -18.04
CA PHE A 32 2.49 2.10 -18.45
C PHE A 32 3.57 1.03 -18.20
N ILE A 33 3.55 0.41 -17.01
CA ILE A 33 4.48 -0.69 -16.68
C ILE A 33 4.28 -1.86 -17.65
N GLU A 34 3.03 -2.20 -18.00
CA GLU A 34 2.71 -3.22 -18.99
C GLU A 34 3.31 -2.87 -20.36
N GLN A 35 3.18 -1.62 -20.82
CA GLN A 35 3.81 -1.17 -22.06
C GLN A 35 5.33 -1.29 -22.02
N CYS A 36 5.97 -0.91 -20.91
CA CYS A 36 7.42 -1.07 -20.73
C CYS A 36 7.81 -2.56 -20.80
N TYR A 37 7.04 -3.43 -20.16
CA TYR A 37 7.29 -4.87 -20.19
C TYR A 37 7.10 -5.47 -21.59
N ASN A 38 6.12 -4.97 -22.34
CA ASN A 38 5.90 -5.34 -23.74
C ASN A 38 7.10 -4.95 -24.61
N ASN A 39 7.67 -3.76 -24.39
CA ASN A 39 8.86 -3.29 -25.10
C ASN A 39 10.12 -4.11 -24.78
N LEU A 40 10.18 -4.76 -23.63
CA LEU A 40 11.25 -5.71 -23.28
C LEU A 40 11.09 -7.07 -23.99
N GLY A 41 10.03 -7.27 -24.77
CA GLY A 41 9.77 -8.51 -25.50
C GLY A 41 9.13 -9.61 -24.66
N HIS A 42 8.41 -9.26 -23.58
CA HIS A 42 7.77 -10.21 -22.67
C HIS A 42 8.71 -11.32 -22.15
N PRO A 43 9.85 -10.97 -21.52
CA PRO A 43 10.79 -11.95 -21.01
C PRO A 43 10.14 -12.79 -19.88
N ALA A 44 10.28 -14.11 -19.93
CA ALA A 44 9.72 -15.01 -18.91
C ALA A 44 10.18 -14.62 -17.50
N VAL A 45 9.23 -14.48 -16.57
CA VAL A 45 9.51 -14.14 -15.16
C VAL A 45 9.84 -15.41 -14.39
N GLU A 46 11.12 -15.68 -14.27
CA GLU A 46 11.68 -16.82 -13.53
C GLU A 46 12.51 -16.31 -12.35
N ARG A 47 12.83 -17.19 -11.40
CA ARG A 47 13.65 -16.84 -10.23
C ARG A 47 14.99 -16.20 -10.61
N THR A 48 15.56 -16.57 -11.75
CA THR A 48 16.84 -16.08 -12.26
C THR A 48 16.71 -14.78 -13.06
N THR A 49 15.55 -14.50 -13.66
CA THR A 49 15.34 -13.36 -14.57
C THR A 49 14.61 -12.21 -13.91
N ILE A 50 13.86 -12.45 -12.82
CA ILE A 50 12.99 -11.46 -12.16
C ILE A 50 13.71 -10.15 -11.80
N TRP A 51 14.93 -10.23 -11.27
CA TRP A 51 15.69 -9.04 -10.91
C TRP A 51 16.17 -8.26 -12.13
N GLY A 52 16.57 -8.95 -13.20
CA GLY A 52 16.96 -8.30 -14.45
C GLY A 52 15.78 -7.59 -15.12
N ILE A 53 14.61 -8.24 -15.14
CA ILE A 53 13.37 -7.66 -15.64
C ILE A 53 13.00 -6.40 -14.82
N TYR A 54 13.07 -6.50 -13.49
CA TYR A 54 12.81 -5.37 -12.61
C TYR A 54 13.74 -4.19 -12.88
N LEU A 55 15.06 -4.42 -12.99
CA LEU A 55 16.03 -3.35 -13.24
C LEU A 55 15.81 -2.68 -14.60
N ASN A 56 15.49 -3.46 -15.64
CA ASN A 56 15.19 -2.91 -16.96
C ASN A 56 13.91 -2.05 -16.95
N LEU A 57 12.85 -2.50 -16.25
CA LEU A 57 11.63 -1.70 -16.07
C LEU A 57 11.91 -0.42 -15.29
N LEU A 58 12.72 -0.49 -14.24
CA LEU A 58 13.11 0.66 -13.44
C LEU A 58 13.85 1.70 -14.26
N GLU A 59 14.79 1.30 -15.11
CA GLU A 59 15.52 2.20 -16.00
C GLU A 59 14.57 2.93 -16.95
N LEU A 60 13.62 2.22 -17.56
CA LEU A 60 12.61 2.81 -18.45
C LEU A 60 11.71 3.81 -17.71
N LEU A 61 11.28 3.48 -16.48
CA LEU A 61 10.47 4.37 -15.65
C LEU A 61 11.24 5.64 -15.25
N GLN A 62 12.52 5.53 -14.92
CA GLN A 62 13.35 6.66 -14.51
C GLN A 62 13.63 7.64 -15.67
N GLN A 63 13.72 7.15 -16.90
CA GLN A 63 13.87 7.98 -18.09
C GLN A 63 12.63 8.85 -18.39
N CYS A 64 11.46 8.51 -17.86
CA CYS A 64 10.23 9.30 -17.99
C CYS A 64 10.16 10.52 -17.04
N THR A 65 11.30 11.10 -16.64
CA THR A 65 11.38 12.21 -15.69
C THR A 65 10.92 13.55 -16.27
N ASP A 66 9.61 13.67 -16.55
CA ASP A 66 8.86 14.91 -16.37
C ASP A 66 8.07 14.78 -15.06
N LEU A 67 8.77 14.93 -13.93
CA LEU A 67 8.16 14.92 -12.61
C LEU A 67 7.14 16.07 -12.51
N PRO A 68 5.84 15.81 -12.25
CA PRO A 68 4.87 16.89 -12.13
C PRO A 68 5.20 17.79 -10.93
N PRO A 69 4.98 19.11 -11.03
CA PRO A 69 5.22 20.10 -9.96
C PRO A 69 4.53 19.78 -8.62
N VAL A 70 3.58 18.85 -8.61
CA VAL A 70 2.88 18.34 -7.42
C VAL A 70 3.84 17.80 -6.36
N LEU A 71 4.95 17.17 -6.75
CA LEU A 71 5.94 16.66 -5.79
C LEU A 71 6.84 17.77 -5.21
N ALA A 72 6.92 18.93 -5.86
CA ALA A 72 7.62 20.11 -5.33
C ALA A 72 6.76 20.91 -4.33
N ALA A 73 5.45 20.64 -4.27
CA ALA A 73 4.51 21.34 -3.39
C ALA A 73 4.36 20.67 -2.01
N MET A 74 4.94 19.48 -1.81
CA MET A 74 4.97 18.83 -0.50
C MET A 74 6.01 19.52 0.37
N ASP A 75 5.59 20.50 1.18
CA ASP A 75 6.43 21.13 2.18
C ASP A 75 6.75 20.11 3.29
N PRO A 76 8.02 19.70 3.46
CA PRO A 76 8.42 18.76 4.51
C PRO A 76 8.24 19.32 5.93
N ASN A 77 7.97 20.63 6.06
CA ASN A 77 7.70 21.31 7.33
C ASN A 77 6.22 21.69 7.52
N ALA A 78 5.31 21.29 6.63
CA ALA A 78 3.88 21.49 6.87
C ALA A 78 3.52 20.78 8.19
N GLU A 79 2.90 21.51 9.14
CA GLU A 79 2.34 20.89 10.33
C GLU A 79 1.41 19.76 9.86
N GLN A 80 1.76 18.52 10.22
CA GLN A 80 0.90 17.38 9.93
C GLN A 80 -0.38 17.62 10.71
N ASP A 81 -1.41 18.11 10.04
CA ASP A 81 -2.76 18.07 10.54
C ASP A 81 -3.11 16.59 10.69
N ASN A 82 -2.89 16.07 11.89
CA ASN A 82 -3.16 14.68 12.25
C ASN A 82 -4.66 14.36 12.19
N ASN A 83 -5.53 15.34 11.91
CA ASN A 83 -6.94 15.11 11.58
C ASN A 83 -7.10 14.70 10.11
N ILE A 84 -6.46 13.59 9.72
CA ILE A 84 -6.81 12.93 8.46
C ILE A 84 -8.23 12.38 8.64
N PRO A 85 -9.21 12.80 7.82
CA PRO A 85 -10.58 12.31 7.96
C PRO A 85 -10.63 10.81 7.71
N LEU A 86 -11.39 10.09 8.55
CA LEU A 86 -11.68 8.68 8.36
C LEU A 86 -12.24 8.42 6.96
N LEU A 87 -11.70 7.40 6.29
CA LEU A 87 -12.21 6.98 4.99
C LEU A 87 -13.63 6.45 5.16
N VAL A 88 -14.50 6.75 4.18
CA VAL A 88 -15.90 6.36 4.23
C VAL A 88 -16.04 4.85 4.38
N GLY A 89 -16.76 4.42 5.43
CA GLY A 89 -16.99 3.01 5.75
C GLY A 89 -15.92 2.37 6.65
N LEU A 90 -14.90 3.13 7.08
CA LEU A 90 -13.88 2.67 8.02
C LEU A 90 -14.11 3.20 9.44
N GLN A 91 -13.65 2.42 10.40
CA GLN A 91 -13.62 2.77 11.82
C GLN A 91 -12.17 2.95 12.25
N ASP A 92 -11.94 3.76 13.28
CA ASP A 92 -10.63 3.83 13.92
C ASP A 92 -10.26 2.47 14.51
N LEU A 93 -8.99 2.11 14.38
CA LEU A 93 -8.46 0.96 15.08
C LEU A 93 -8.55 1.24 16.59
N PRO A 94 -9.22 0.38 17.40
CA PRO A 94 -9.30 0.58 18.83
C PRO A 94 -7.90 0.59 19.45
N GLU A 95 -7.69 1.47 20.42
CA GLU A 95 -6.42 1.56 21.15
C GLU A 95 -6.00 0.18 21.69
N LEU A 96 -4.71 -0.10 21.54
CA LEU A 96 -4.13 -1.44 21.46
C LEU A 96 -4.07 -2.20 22.79
N ASP A 97 -4.77 -1.75 23.83
CA ASP A 97 -4.70 -2.29 25.19
C ASP A 97 -5.26 -3.71 25.29
N TYR A 98 -6.08 -4.13 24.31
CA TYR A 98 -6.70 -5.47 24.26
C TYR A 98 -6.14 -6.40 23.18
N TYR A 99 -5.48 -5.88 22.15
CA TYR A 99 -5.13 -6.67 20.96
C TYR A 99 -3.82 -7.47 21.09
N MET A 100 -2.91 -7.07 21.99
CA MET A 100 -1.66 -7.78 22.26
C MET A 100 -1.75 -8.74 23.45
N GLY A 101 -2.90 -9.42 23.61
CA GLY A 101 -3.05 -10.43 24.66
C GLY A 101 -2.73 -9.87 26.04
N GLY A 102 -3.24 -8.66 26.33
CA GLY A 102 -3.29 -8.17 27.69
C GLY A 102 -3.94 -9.26 28.53
N VAL A 103 -3.21 -9.75 29.54
CA VAL A 103 -3.71 -10.69 30.53
C VAL A 103 -4.81 -9.97 31.30
N GLY A 104 -6.01 -9.96 30.72
CA GLY A 104 -7.25 -9.66 31.42
C GLY A 104 -7.46 -10.80 32.38
N ASN A 105 -6.94 -10.62 33.59
CA ASN A 105 -7.31 -11.41 34.75
C ASN A 105 -8.82 -11.61 34.73
N GLY A 106 -9.26 -12.87 34.78
CA GLY A 106 -10.65 -13.16 34.99
C GLY A 106 -11.10 -12.55 36.31
N THR A 107 -12.04 -11.61 36.23
CA THR A 107 -13.06 -11.28 37.24
C THR A 107 -14.03 -10.25 36.66
N ASP A 108 -15.32 -10.60 36.72
CA ASP A 108 -16.50 -9.73 36.86
C ASP A 108 -16.90 -8.90 35.61
N LEU A 109 -18.04 -9.10 34.93
CA LEU A 109 -19.37 -9.67 35.24
C LEU A 109 -20.00 -10.25 33.96
#